data_AF-B9SHG1-F1
#
_entry.id   AF-B9SHG1-F1
#
_cell.length_a   1.000
_cell.length_b   1.000
_cell.length_c   1.000
_cell.angle_alpha   90.00
_cell.angle_beta   90.00
_cell.angle_gamma   90.00
#
_symmetry.space_group_name_H-M   'P 1'
#
loop_
_entity.id
_entity.type
_entity.pdbx_description
1 polymer ?
#
loop_
_entity_poly.entity_id
_entity_poly.type
_entity_poly.pdbx_seq_one_letter_code
_entity_poly.pdbx_strand_id
1 'polypeptide(L)'
;MLPQATSLLPDRVLDLPKVDSCLSNLILLASSTDTRNALVTTSTGMALIAEVRLAASKVMALSLSLTNLTQLIYLDLHDNHITGDLPVFNSLSILQVLKLRNNSFKGSIPLELSKLSALRVLDLSSNNLSGNIPSSLGNLSGMSTNYDSSIIFAYNRANISHKSWRTYWEEFTGMHDLEVYWKESWQVLVHLNSLMLSGKVARSVGDLQSLESLDLSHNNFSGEISQTFANLLQLTQLNLKDNKFEGR
;
A
#
# COMPACT_ATOMS: atom_id res chain seq x y z
N MET A 1 -0.61 -56.00 -33.17
CA MET A 1 -0.16 -54.64 -33.52
C MET A 1 -0.71 -53.68 -32.48
N LEU A 2 0.18 -53.15 -31.65
CA LEU A 2 -0.06 -52.07 -30.70
C LEU A 2 0.66 -50.84 -31.26
N PRO A 3 0.04 -49.66 -31.26
CA PRO A 3 0.76 -48.41 -31.15
C PRO A 3 0.55 -47.82 -29.75
N GLN A 4 1.67 -47.49 -29.10
CA GLN A 4 1.74 -46.60 -27.95
C GLN A 4 1.28 -45.20 -28.36
N ALA A 5 0.47 -44.54 -27.53
CA ALA A 5 0.22 -43.11 -27.62
C ALA A 5 1.00 -42.39 -26.51
N THR A 6 2.24 -42.01 -26.85
CA THR A 6 2.93 -40.87 -26.24
C THR A 6 2.54 -39.60 -27.00
N SER A 7 1.98 -38.61 -26.32
CA SER A 7 2.35 -37.21 -26.57
C SER A 7 1.83 -36.34 -25.44
N LEU A 8 2.78 -35.88 -24.62
CA LEU A 8 2.67 -34.70 -23.77
C LEU A 8 2.07 -33.54 -24.57
N LEU A 9 1.02 -32.90 -24.03
CA LEU A 9 0.61 -31.60 -24.50
C LEU A 9 1.71 -30.59 -24.15
N PRO A 10 2.15 -29.74 -25.10
CA PRO A 10 3.23 -28.81 -24.86
C PRO A 10 2.80 -27.69 -23.91
N ASP A 11 3.72 -27.32 -23.02
CA ASP A 11 3.70 -26.08 -22.24
C ASP A 11 3.43 -24.90 -23.16
N ARG A 12 2.18 -24.43 -23.20
CA ARG A 12 1.84 -23.15 -23.83
C ARG A 12 2.30 -22.04 -22.87
N VAL A 13 3.54 -21.62 -23.07
CA VAL A 13 4.00 -20.28 -22.70
C VAL A 13 3.07 -19.29 -23.41
N LEU A 14 2.17 -18.66 -22.65
CA LEU A 14 1.40 -17.51 -23.14
C LEU A 14 2.39 -16.37 -23.36
N ASP A 15 2.64 -16.04 -24.62
CA ASP A 15 3.36 -14.82 -25.01
C ASP A 15 2.64 -13.60 -24.40
N LEU A 16 3.22 -13.06 -23.33
CA LEU A 16 2.79 -11.80 -22.73
C LEU A 16 3.06 -10.67 -23.74
N PRO A 17 2.09 -9.78 -24.01
CA PRO A 17 2.31 -8.66 -24.92
C PRO A 17 3.45 -7.77 -24.38
N LYS A 18 4.27 -7.27 -25.31
CA LYS A 18 5.46 -6.43 -25.06
C LYS A 18 5.17 -5.37 -23.99
N VAL A 19 5.85 -5.53 -22.86
CA VAL A 19 5.83 -4.63 -21.70
C VAL A 19 6.25 -3.22 -22.14
N ASP A 20 5.36 -2.25 -21.95
CA ASP A 20 5.60 -0.82 -22.23
C ASP A 20 6.77 -0.27 -21.39
N SER A 21 7.50 0.69 -21.97
CA SER A 21 8.76 1.27 -21.49
C SER A 21 8.73 2.01 -20.13
N CYS A 22 7.60 2.06 -19.42
CA CYS A 22 7.52 2.58 -18.06
C CYS A 22 7.86 1.52 -17.00
N LEU A 23 7.68 0.24 -17.30
CA LEU A 23 7.97 -0.89 -16.41
C LEU A 23 9.34 -1.53 -16.67
N SER A 24 10.04 -1.11 -17.72
CA SER A 24 11.36 -1.63 -18.11
C SER A 24 12.45 -1.48 -17.04
N ASN A 25 12.17 -0.71 -15.97
CA ASN A 25 13.06 -0.55 -14.81
C ASN A 25 12.58 -1.26 -13.54
N LEU A 26 11.42 -1.92 -13.55
CA LEU A 26 10.93 -2.71 -12.42
C LEU A 26 11.62 -4.09 -12.41
N ILE A 27 12.93 -4.10 -12.13
CA ILE A 27 13.67 -5.35 -11.96
C ILE A 27 13.36 -5.90 -10.56
N LEU A 28 12.37 -6.78 -10.50
CA LEU A 28 12.13 -7.64 -9.35
C LEU A 28 13.08 -8.81 -9.42
N LEU A 29 14.07 -8.84 -8.53
CA LEU A 29 14.87 -10.03 -8.30
C LEU A 29 14.04 -11.03 -7.49
N ALA A 30 13.08 -11.68 -8.14
CA ALA A 30 12.41 -12.86 -7.60
C ALA A 30 13.29 -14.08 -7.87
N SER A 31 13.70 -14.81 -6.83
CA SER A 31 14.47 -16.06 -6.93
C SER A 31 13.61 -17.27 -7.30
N SER A 32 12.35 -17.07 -7.69
CA SER A 32 11.32 -18.10 -7.74
C SER A 32 10.60 -18.09 -9.07
N THR A 33 10.61 -19.23 -9.76
CA THR A 33 9.84 -19.54 -10.98
C THR A 33 8.32 -19.56 -10.79
N ASP A 34 7.83 -19.11 -9.63
CA ASP A 34 6.42 -19.11 -9.24
C ASP A 34 5.83 -17.68 -9.26
N THR A 35 5.85 -17.07 -10.44
CA THR A 35 5.30 -15.71 -10.70
C THR A 35 3.78 -15.70 -10.88
N ARG A 36 3.07 -16.76 -10.45
CA ARG A 36 1.62 -16.93 -10.70
C ARG A 36 0.73 -15.85 -10.04
N ASN A 37 1.28 -15.08 -9.09
CA ASN A 37 0.58 -13.99 -8.41
C ASN A 37 1.11 -12.58 -8.74
N ALA A 38 2.09 -12.47 -9.65
CA ALA A 38 2.65 -11.18 -10.06
C ALA A 38 1.77 -10.55 -11.14
N LEU A 39 0.71 -9.84 -10.72
CA LEU A 39 -0.11 -9.07 -11.65
C LEU A 39 0.47 -7.66 -11.77
N VAL A 40 1.19 -7.41 -12.86
CA VAL A 40 1.54 -6.07 -13.31
C VAL A 40 0.64 -5.75 -14.50
N THR A 41 -0.49 -5.12 -14.27
CA THR A 41 -1.39 -4.70 -15.36
C THR A 41 -1.01 -3.31 -15.83
N THR A 42 -0.68 -3.18 -17.11
CA THR A 42 -0.76 -1.89 -17.83
C THR A 42 -1.85 -2.04 -18.88
N SER A 43 -2.97 -1.34 -18.73
CA SER A 43 -4.00 -1.32 -19.78
C SER A 43 -3.52 -0.46 -20.93
N THR A 44 -3.11 -1.09 -22.03
CA THR A 44 -2.85 -0.42 -23.29
C THR A 44 -4.17 0.13 -23.84
N GLY A 45 -4.35 1.45 -23.73
CA GLY A 45 -5.41 2.19 -24.44
C GLY A 45 -6.26 3.16 -23.61
N MET A 46 -6.25 3.09 -22.28
CA MET A 46 -7.04 3.96 -21.40
C MET A 46 -6.28 4.12 -20.07
N ALA A 47 -5.90 5.35 -19.71
CA ALA A 47 -5.38 5.79 -18.39
C ALA A 47 -4.44 4.79 -17.66
N LEU A 48 -3.12 5.07 -17.62
CA LEU A 48 -2.14 4.29 -16.83
C LEU A 48 -2.54 4.23 -15.35
N ILE A 49 -3.28 3.21 -14.97
CA ILE A 49 -3.42 2.74 -13.59
C ILE A 49 -2.25 1.78 -13.38
N ALA A 50 -1.26 2.18 -12.59
CA ALA A 50 -0.23 1.26 -12.15
C ALA A 50 -0.65 0.67 -10.80
N GLU A 51 -1.00 -0.62 -10.83
CA GLU A 51 -1.05 -1.46 -9.64
C GLU A 51 0.14 -2.42 -9.70
N VAL A 52 0.81 -2.59 -8.57
CA VAL A 52 1.82 -3.62 -8.40
C VAL A 52 1.39 -4.49 -7.23
N ARG A 53 1.06 -5.75 -7.53
CA ARG A 53 0.70 -6.77 -6.54
C ARG A 53 1.66 -7.94 -6.68
N LEU A 54 2.51 -8.09 -5.67
CA LEU A 54 3.54 -9.14 -5.62
C LEU A 54 3.57 -9.81 -4.25
N ALA A 55 2.42 -9.93 -3.62
CA ALA A 55 2.30 -10.56 -2.32
C ALA A 55 2.72 -12.04 -2.37
N ALA A 56 3.30 -12.55 -1.29
CA ALA A 56 3.68 -13.97 -1.16
C ALA A 56 4.58 -14.49 -2.31
N SER A 57 5.39 -13.62 -2.92
CA SER A 57 6.17 -13.91 -4.15
C SER A 57 7.67 -14.18 -3.89
N LYS A 58 8.07 -14.35 -2.61
CA LYS A 58 9.46 -14.60 -2.18
C LYS A 58 10.47 -13.55 -2.67
N VAL A 59 10.04 -12.31 -2.88
CA VAL A 59 10.93 -11.20 -3.27
C VAL A 59 11.93 -10.95 -2.14
N MET A 60 13.22 -10.91 -2.44
CA MET A 60 14.29 -10.80 -1.42
C MET A 60 14.89 -9.40 -1.28
N ALA A 61 14.73 -8.55 -2.30
CA ALA A 61 15.26 -7.19 -2.30
C ALA A 61 14.38 -6.26 -3.14
N LEU A 62 14.18 -5.04 -2.63
CA LEU A 62 13.75 -3.89 -3.41
C LEU A 62 15.00 -3.17 -3.89
N SER A 63 15.51 -3.52 -5.06
CA SER A 63 16.59 -2.75 -5.73
C SER A 63 16.05 -1.48 -6.43
N LEU A 64 14.82 -1.08 -6.15
CA LEU A 64 14.08 -0.15 -6.99
C LEU A 64 14.11 1.28 -6.44
N SER A 65 14.65 2.18 -7.26
CA SER A 65 14.24 3.58 -7.21
C SER A 65 12.79 3.64 -7.70
N LEU A 66 11.83 3.85 -6.80
CA LEU A 66 10.41 4.02 -7.13
C LEU A 66 10.13 5.33 -7.88
N THR A 67 11.16 6.13 -8.15
CA THR A 67 11.12 7.47 -8.79
C THR A 67 10.37 7.52 -10.11
N ASN A 68 10.30 6.41 -10.85
CA ASN A 68 9.68 6.36 -12.17
C ASN A 68 8.23 5.84 -12.15
N LEU A 69 7.72 5.43 -10.99
CA LEU A 69 6.35 4.89 -10.85
C LEU A 69 5.36 5.98 -10.43
N THR A 70 5.45 7.18 -11.02
CA THR A 70 4.64 8.35 -10.62
C THR A 70 3.13 8.16 -10.77
N GLN A 71 2.71 7.17 -11.56
CA GLN A 71 1.32 6.80 -11.79
C GLN A 71 0.82 5.66 -10.88
N LEU A 72 1.62 5.23 -9.90
CA LEU A 72 1.29 4.12 -8.99
C LEU A 72 0.23 4.52 -7.97
N ILE A 73 -0.87 3.78 -7.95
CA ILE A 73 -2.01 4.02 -7.04
C ILE A 73 -2.04 2.94 -5.94
N TYR A 74 -1.65 1.71 -6.27
CA TYR A 74 -1.69 0.57 -5.37
C TYR A 74 -0.35 -0.17 -5.42
N LEU A 75 0.34 -0.24 -4.27
CA LEU A 75 1.55 -1.01 -4.09
C LEU A 75 1.37 -2.00 -2.96
N ASP A 76 1.41 -3.29 -3.31
CA ASP A 76 1.27 -4.37 -2.36
C ASP A 76 2.36 -5.42 -2.54
N LEU A 77 3.24 -5.45 -1.55
CA LEU A 77 4.40 -6.33 -1.47
C LEU A 77 4.38 -7.16 -0.17
N HIS A 78 3.22 -7.36 0.44
CA HIS A 78 3.13 -8.06 1.72
C HIS A 78 3.57 -9.54 1.63
N ASP A 79 3.94 -10.14 2.77
CA ASP A 79 4.38 -11.54 2.88
C ASP A 79 5.54 -11.88 1.91
N ASN A 80 6.57 -11.04 1.87
CA ASN A 80 7.81 -11.31 1.13
C ASN A 80 9.02 -11.39 2.07
N HIS A 81 10.22 -11.52 1.51
CA HIS A 81 11.48 -11.54 2.27
C HIS A 81 12.30 -10.27 2.00
N ILE A 82 11.64 -9.15 1.72
CA ILE A 82 12.33 -7.93 1.31
C ILE A 82 13.10 -7.38 2.51
N THR A 83 14.40 -7.15 2.30
CA THR A 83 15.31 -6.61 3.31
C THR A 83 15.79 -5.21 2.94
N GLY A 84 16.42 -4.52 3.90
CA GLY A 84 16.96 -3.17 3.70
C GLY A 84 16.05 -2.10 4.31
N ASP A 85 16.37 -0.84 4.04
CA ASP A 85 15.58 0.28 4.54
C ASP A 85 14.35 0.51 3.64
N LEU A 86 13.33 1.22 4.16
CA LEU A 86 12.21 1.64 3.32
C LEU A 86 12.71 2.56 2.19
N PRO A 87 12.21 2.40 0.95
CA PRO A 87 12.59 3.28 -0.15
C PRO A 87 12.02 4.69 0.03
N VAL A 88 12.58 5.65 -0.69
CA VAL A 88 12.04 7.02 -0.71
C VAL A 88 10.82 7.07 -1.63
N PHE A 89 9.67 7.43 -1.09
CA PHE A 89 8.38 7.46 -1.81
C PHE A 89 8.02 8.83 -2.40
N ASN A 90 8.96 9.77 -2.46
CA ASN A 90 8.72 11.19 -2.77
C ASN A 90 8.07 11.47 -4.15
N SER A 91 8.10 10.51 -5.06
CA SER A 91 7.58 10.59 -6.44
C SER A 91 6.18 10.00 -6.60
N LEU A 92 5.66 9.30 -5.58
CA LEU A 92 4.42 8.55 -5.64
C LEU A 92 3.25 9.35 -5.04
N SER A 93 3.09 10.61 -5.45
CA SER A 93 2.14 11.55 -4.83
C SER A 93 0.66 11.10 -4.90
N ILE A 94 0.34 10.24 -5.88
CA ILE A 94 -1.01 9.69 -6.09
C ILE A 94 -1.20 8.28 -5.50
N LEU A 95 -0.20 7.72 -4.80
CA LEU A 95 -0.30 6.41 -4.16
C LEU A 95 -1.34 6.46 -3.03
N GLN A 96 -2.27 5.51 -3.05
CA GLN A 96 -3.38 5.44 -2.09
C GLN A 96 -3.24 4.25 -1.15
N VAL A 97 -2.67 3.15 -1.62
CA VAL A 97 -2.45 1.94 -0.82
C VAL A 97 -0.98 1.54 -0.87
N LEU A 98 -0.37 1.44 0.32
CA LEU A 98 0.98 0.93 0.52
C LEU A 98 0.94 -0.20 1.55
N LYS A 99 1.15 -1.43 1.09
CA LYS A 99 1.21 -2.63 1.94
C LYS A 99 2.57 -3.30 1.82
N LEU A 100 3.30 -3.28 2.93
CA LEU A 100 4.64 -3.85 3.07
C LEU A 100 4.72 -4.85 4.22
N ARG A 101 3.56 -5.26 4.77
CA ARG A 101 3.45 -6.18 5.91
C ARG A 101 4.28 -7.44 5.74
N ASN A 102 4.83 -7.95 6.83
CA ASN A 102 5.52 -9.24 6.88
C ASN A 102 6.65 -9.33 5.85
N ASN A 103 7.63 -8.45 6.04
CA ASN A 103 8.90 -8.41 5.34
C ASN A 103 10.01 -8.24 6.38
N SER A 104 11.23 -7.96 5.95
CA SER A 104 12.40 -7.73 6.80
C SER A 104 12.95 -6.30 6.65
N PHE A 105 12.08 -5.31 6.41
CA PHE A 105 12.49 -3.90 6.34
C PHE A 105 13.03 -3.45 7.69
N LYS A 106 14.12 -2.66 7.69
CA LYS A 106 14.80 -2.17 8.88
C LYS A 106 15.03 -0.66 8.83
N GLY A 107 15.69 -0.12 9.85
CA GLY A 107 15.92 1.32 9.98
C GLY A 107 14.69 2.04 10.51
N SER A 108 14.58 3.33 10.23
CA SER A 108 13.47 4.18 10.68
C SER A 108 12.43 4.41 9.57
N ILE A 109 11.20 4.74 9.96
CA ILE A 109 10.19 5.25 9.03
C ILE A 109 10.67 6.61 8.49
N PRO A 110 10.86 6.79 7.17
CA PRO A 110 11.40 8.02 6.59
C PRO A 110 10.41 9.18 6.71
N LEU A 111 10.93 10.40 6.92
CA LEU A 111 10.12 11.62 7.02
C LEU A 111 9.35 11.90 5.73
N GLU A 112 9.94 11.52 4.59
CA GLU A 112 9.41 11.66 3.24
C GLU A 112 8.15 10.83 2.99
N LEU A 113 7.81 9.87 3.86
CA LEU A 113 6.56 9.13 3.77
C LEU A 113 5.35 10.08 3.78
N SER A 114 5.47 11.23 4.47
CA SER A 114 4.44 12.27 4.49
C SER A 114 4.18 12.95 3.14
N LYS A 115 5.02 12.71 2.12
CA LYS A 115 4.82 13.24 0.76
C LYS A 115 3.80 12.42 -0.04
N LEU A 116 3.38 11.27 0.47
CA LEU A 116 2.30 10.46 -0.10
C LEU A 116 0.94 11.11 0.19
N SER A 117 0.67 12.24 -0.47
CA SER A 117 -0.48 13.10 -0.20
C SER A 117 -1.84 12.42 -0.41
N ALA A 118 -1.90 11.40 -1.25
CA ALA A 118 -3.11 10.64 -1.53
C ALA A 118 -3.25 9.36 -0.69
N LEU A 119 -2.28 9.05 0.20
CA LEU A 119 -2.27 7.79 0.93
C LEU A 119 -3.49 7.66 1.83
N ARG A 120 -4.07 6.46 1.86
CA ARG A 120 -5.26 6.08 2.65
C ARG A 120 -5.01 4.82 3.47
N VAL A 121 -4.22 3.90 2.93
CA VAL A 121 -3.86 2.64 3.59
C VAL A 121 -2.34 2.56 3.70
N LEU A 122 -1.85 2.54 4.93
CA LEU A 122 -0.45 2.31 5.24
C LEU A 122 -0.35 1.08 6.16
N ASP A 123 0.21 0.00 5.64
CA ASP A 123 0.51 -1.20 6.43
C ASP A 123 2.01 -1.53 6.33
N LEU A 124 2.72 -1.25 7.41
CA LEU A 124 4.14 -1.59 7.57
C LEU A 124 4.35 -2.73 8.56
N SER A 125 3.27 -3.34 9.08
CA SER A 125 3.30 -4.23 10.23
C SER A 125 4.22 -5.46 10.03
N SER A 126 4.69 -6.05 11.13
CA SER A 126 5.54 -7.25 11.08
C SER A 126 6.79 -7.04 10.22
N ASN A 127 7.59 -6.03 10.56
CA ASN A 127 8.88 -5.71 9.97
C ASN A 127 9.90 -5.39 11.09
N ASN A 128 11.16 -5.19 10.74
CA ASN A 128 12.24 -4.84 11.65
C ASN A 128 12.48 -3.32 11.77
N LEU A 129 11.45 -2.51 11.55
CA LEU A 129 11.53 -1.04 11.66
C LEU A 129 11.65 -0.60 13.12
N SER A 130 12.41 0.47 13.36
CA SER A 130 12.76 0.96 14.69
C SER A 130 12.77 2.49 14.76
N GLY A 131 13.05 3.06 15.92
CA GLY A 131 13.01 4.51 16.15
C GLY A 131 11.60 4.99 16.47
N ASN A 132 11.31 6.26 16.18
CA ASN A 132 10.05 6.90 16.53
C ASN A 132 9.12 6.99 15.31
N ILE A 133 7.82 7.13 15.56
CA ILE A 133 6.90 7.61 14.52
C ILE A 133 7.28 9.07 14.19
N PRO A 134 7.61 9.40 12.93
CA PRO A 134 7.93 10.77 12.56
C PRO A 134 6.70 11.67 12.73
N SER A 135 6.89 12.87 13.27
CA SER A 135 5.80 13.85 13.41
C SER A 135 5.18 14.24 12.07
N SER A 136 5.95 14.13 10.97
CA SER A 136 5.44 14.37 9.61
C SER A 136 4.37 13.37 9.19
N LEU A 137 4.20 12.22 9.87
CA LEU A 137 3.14 11.26 9.56
C LEU A 137 1.74 11.91 9.63
N GLY A 138 1.55 12.86 10.55
CA GLY A 138 0.31 13.64 10.66
C GLY A 138 -0.03 14.53 9.45
N ASN A 139 0.91 14.71 8.52
CA ASN A 139 0.72 15.53 7.31
C ASN A 139 0.19 14.72 6.11
N LEU A 140 -0.20 13.45 6.30
CA LEU A 140 -0.80 12.63 5.25
C LEU A 140 -2.21 13.16 4.90
N SER A 141 -2.28 14.11 3.97
CA SER A 141 -3.51 14.85 3.62
C SER A 141 -4.68 13.94 3.22
N GLY A 142 -4.41 12.81 2.58
CA GLY A 142 -5.41 11.81 2.20
C GLY A 142 -6.12 11.18 3.40
N MET A 143 -5.47 11.16 4.57
CA MET A 143 -6.00 10.66 5.85
C MET A 143 -6.47 11.79 6.79
N SER A 144 -6.07 13.05 6.55
CA SER A 144 -6.47 14.21 7.36
C SER A 144 -7.78 14.86 6.92
N THR A 145 -8.16 14.69 5.66
CA THR A 145 -9.33 15.36 5.10
C THR A 145 -10.52 14.41 5.03
N ASN A 146 -11.64 14.79 5.63
CA ASN A 146 -12.91 14.06 5.59
C ASN A 146 -13.50 14.11 4.17
N TYR A 147 -12.88 13.38 3.24
CA TYR A 147 -13.41 13.08 1.93
C TYR A 147 -13.86 11.64 1.90
N ASP A 148 -15.11 11.45 1.48
CA ASP A 148 -15.66 10.16 1.12
C ASP A 148 -14.67 9.41 0.20
N SER A 149 -14.17 8.28 0.69
CA SER A 149 -13.19 7.42 0.02
C SER A 149 -13.63 7.10 -1.40
N SER A 150 -14.94 6.90 -1.62
CA SER A 150 -15.51 6.58 -2.92
C SER A 150 -15.32 7.69 -3.95
N ILE A 151 -15.33 8.96 -3.50
CA ILE A 151 -15.17 10.12 -4.37
C ILE A 151 -13.72 10.27 -4.80
N ILE A 152 -12.73 9.98 -3.96
CA ILE A 152 -11.31 10.12 -4.34
C ILE A 152 -10.91 9.09 -5.42
N PHE A 153 -11.33 7.83 -5.30
CA PHE A 153 -11.06 6.82 -6.34
C PHE A 153 -11.75 7.17 -7.65
N ALA A 154 -13.01 7.60 -7.60
CA ALA A 154 -13.75 8.03 -8.79
C ALA A 154 -13.17 9.33 -9.40
N TYR A 155 -12.80 10.30 -8.56
CA TYR A 155 -12.30 11.62 -8.96
C TYR A 155 -10.89 11.53 -9.54
N ASN A 156 -9.96 10.81 -8.91
CA ASN A 156 -8.62 10.60 -9.45
C ASN A 156 -8.70 9.86 -10.80
N ARG A 157 -9.62 8.90 -10.94
CA ARG A 157 -9.87 8.23 -12.23
C ARG A 157 -10.49 9.16 -13.28
N ALA A 158 -11.44 10.01 -12.88
CA ALA A 158 -12.07 11.01 -13.75
C ALA A 158 -11.05 12.06 -14.25
N ASN A 159 -10.14 12.50 -13.37
CA ASN A 159 -9.11 13.48 -13.68
C ASN A 159 -8.01 12.89 -14.60
N ILE A 160 -7.66 11.60 -14.42
CA ILE A 160 -6.70 10.89 -15.29
C ILE A 160 -7.33 10.56 -16.66
N SER A 161 -8.66 10.38 -16.73
CA SER A 161 -9.38 10.04 -17.96
C SER A 161 -10.01 11.23 -18.70
N HIS A 162 -9.81 12.47 -18.22
CA HIS A 162 -10.42 13.69 -18.76
C HIS A 162 -11.96 13.61 -18.92
N LYS A 163 -12.64 12.78 -18.12
CA LYS A 163 -14.10 12.61 -18.13
C LYS A 163 -14.72 13.16 -16.85
N SER A 164 -15.99 13.55 -16.91
CA SER A 164 -16.77 13.90 -15.72
C SER A 164 -16.94 12.68 -14.80
N TRP A 165 -16.74 12.85 -13.50
CA TRP A 165 -16.90 11.78 -12.51
C TRP A 165 -18.30 11.16 -12.52
N ARG A 166 -19.35 11.93 -12.88
CA ARG A 166 -20.73 11.43 -12.99
C ARG A 166 -20.90 10.38 -14.07
N THR A 167 -20.26 10.57 -15.22
CA THR A 167 -20.33 9.63 -16.35
C THR A 167 -19.64 8.32 -16.00
N TYR A 168 -18.59 8.36 -15.17
CA TYR A 168 -17.93 7.16 -14.67
C TYR A 168 -18.76 6.40 -13.66
N TRP A 169 -19.47 7.08 -12.76
CA TRP A 169 -20.29 6.45 -11.73
C TRP A 169 -21.42 5.61 -12.35
N GLU A 170 -22.07 6.12 -13.40
CA GLU A 170 -23.14 5.41 -14.12
C GLU A 170 -22.63 4.13 -14.81
N GLU A 171 -21.45 4.16 -15.44
CA GLU A 171 -20.79 2.96 -15.99
C GLU A 171 -20.35 1.97 -14.90
N PHE A 172 -19.99 2.46 -13.70
CA PHE A 172 -19.50 1.65 -12.57
C PHE A 172 -20.62 0.91 -11.83
N THR A 173 -21.82 1.50 -11.72
CA THR A 173 -22.99 0.84 -11.08
C THR A 173 -23.44 -0.45 -11.77
N GLY A 174 -22.98 -0.70 -13.01
CA GLY A 174 -23.22 -1.95 -13.74
C GLY A 174 -22.15 -3.04 -13.55
N MET A 175 -21.03 -2.76 -12.87
CA MET A 175 -19.91 -3.69 -12.70
C MET A 175 -19.87 -4.27 -11.26
N HIS A 176 -20.78 -5.18 -10.95
CA HIS A 176 -20.87 -5.84 -9.64
C HIS A 176 -19.63 -6.69 -9.26
N ASP A 177 -18.76 -7.05 -10.21
CA ASP A 177 -17.58 -7.88 -9.93
C ASP A 177 -16.34 -7.11 -9.44
N LEU A 178 -16.30 -5.78 -9.57
CA LEU A 178 -15.18 -4.96 -9.06
C LEU A 178 -15.35 -4.55 -7.58
N GLU A 179 -16.53 -4.73 -7.01
CA GLU A 179 -16.84 -4.40 -5.62
C GLU A 179 -15.97 -5.20 -4.62
N VAL A 180 -15.51 -6.39 -5.02
CA VAL A 180 -14.56 -7.23 -4.25
C VAL A 180 -13.12 -6.71 -4.37
N TYR A 181 -12.72 -6.15 -5.52
CA TYR A 181 -11.35 -5.68 -5.77
C TYR A 181 -10.99 -4.38 -5.03
N TRP A 182 -11.99 -3.59 -4.62
CA TRP A 182 -11.80 -2.25 -4.05
C TRP A 182 -12.34 -2.07 -2.63
N LYS A 183 -12.85 -3.14 -2.00
CA LYS A 183 -13.40 -3.09 -0.64
C LYS A 183 -12.38 -2.62 0.40
N GLU A 184 -11.11 -2.96 0.22
CA GLU A 184 -10.02 -2.57 1.12
C GLU A 184 -9.47 -1.16 0.86
N SER A 185 -9.73 -0.62 -0.33
CA SER A 185 -9.35 0.74 -0.70
C SER A 185 -10.25 1.80 -0.07
N TRP A 186 -11.41 1.41 0.45
CA TRP A 186 -12.33 2.34 1.13
C TRP A 186 -11.89 2.69 2.54
N GLN A 187 -11.07 1.83 3.17
CA GLN A 187 -10.62 2.02 4.54
C GLN A 187 -9.53 3.07 4.63
N VAL A 188 -9.51 3.78 5.75
CA VAL A 188 -8.40 4.67 6.13
C VAL A 188 -7.69 4.07 7.31
N LEU A 189 -6.49 3.53 7.11
CA LEU A 189 -5.79 2.81 8.17
C LEU A 189 -4.30 3.07 8.18
N VAL A 190 -3.76 2.99 9.40
CA VAL A 190 -2.33 3.01 9.70
C VAL A 190 -2.04 1.84 10.62
N HIS A 191 -1.40 0.81 10.08
CA HIS A 191 -0.97 -0.38 10.83
C HIS A 191 0.55 -0.39 10.91
N LEU A 192 1.04 -0.20 12.13
CA LEU A 192 2.47 -0.16 12.50
C LEU A 192 2.75 -1.18 13.62
N ASN A 193 1.93 -2.22 13.74
CA ASN A 193 2.06 -3.20 14.81
C ASN A 193 3.21 -4.19 14.56
N SER A 194 3.70 -4.79 15.65
CA SER A 194 4.76 -5.81 15.60
C SER A 194 6.02 -5.29 14.91
N LEU A 195 6.41 -4.06 15.27
CA LEU A 195 7.68 -3.43 14.88
C LEU A 195 8.57 -3.29 16.12
N MET A 196 9.70 -2.58 16.00
CA MET A 196 10.57 -2.19 17.10
C MET A 196 10.47 -0.67 17.37
N LEU A 197 9.32 -0.05 17.11
CA LEU A 197 9.13 1.39 17.31
C LEU A 197 9.09 1.72 18.80
N SER A 198 9.55 2.92 19.16
CA SER A 198 9.71 3.35 20.55
C SER A 198 9.49 4.85 20.73
N GLY A 199 9.60 5.30 21.97
CA GLY A 199 9.35 6.70 22.35
C GLY A 199 7.85 7.01 22.45
N LYS A 200 7.52 8.31 22.46
CA LYS A 200 6.13 8.76 22.49
C LYS A 200 5.53 8.74 21.09
N VAL A 201 4.24 8.41 20.99
CA VAL A 201 3.49 8.60 19.75
C VAL A 201 3.32 10.09 19.50
N ALA A 202 3.67 10.55 18.28
CA ALA A 202 3.63 11.96 17.95
C ALA A 202 2.19 12.51 18.03
N ARG A 203 2.02 13.68 18.65
CA ARG A 203 0.71 14.36 18.76
C ARG A 203 0.03 14.61 17.41
N SER A 204 0.82 14.75 16.34
CA SER A 204 0.33 14.98 14.98
C SER A 204 -0.38 13.76 14.39
N VAL A 205 -0.27 12.57 14.99
CA VAL A 205 -1.13 11.44 14.62
C VAL A 205 -2.61 11.80 14.78
N GLY A 206 -2.95 12.67 15.75
CA GLY A 206 -4.30 13.21 15.93
C GLY A 206 -4.80 14.12 14.79
N ASP A 207 -3.93 14.50 13.85
CA ASP A 207 -4.30 15.31 12.68
C ASP A 207 -4.85 14.44 11.53
N LEU A 208 -4.80 13.11 11.65
CA LEU A 208 -5.34 12.15 10.70
C LEU A 208 -6.85 11.93 10.93
N GLN A 209 -7.64 12.99 10.81
CA GLN A 209 -9.04 13.02 11.26
C GLN A 209 -9.98 12.01 10.58
N SER A 210 -9.60 11.51 9.41
CA SER A 210 -10.37 10.49 8.67
C SER A 210 -9.88 9.06 8.94
N LEU A 211 -8.89 8.88 9.82
CA LEU A 211 -8.37 7.57 10.18
C LEU A 211 -9.45 6.71 10.86
N GLU A 212 -9.71 5.54 10.28
CA GLU A 212 -10.73 4.59 10.75
C GLU A 212 -10.12 3.49 11.61
N SER A 213 -8.88 3.08 11.33
CA SER A 213 -8.18 2.03 12.06
C SER A 213 -6.72 2.41 12.34
N LEU A 214 -6.32 2.32 13.60
CA LEU A 214 -4.95 2.55 14.06
C LEU A 214 -4.48 1.35 14.90
N ASP A 215 -3.48 0.64 14.40
CA ASP A 215 -2.83 -0.44 15.15
C ASP A 215 -1.36 -0.12 15.41
N LEU A 216 -1.03 0.12 16.67
CA LEU A 216 0.33 0.37 17.16
C LEU A 216 0.80 -0.74 18.09
N SER A 217 0.06 -1.85 18.17
CA SER A 217 0.33 -2.90 19.15
C SER A 217 1.66 -3.61 18.96
N HIS A 218 2.15 -4.28 19.99
CA HIS A 218 3.40 -5.04 19.94
C HIS A 218 4.59 -4.17 19.51
N ASN A 219 4.80 -3.08 20.24
CA ASN A 219 5.91 -2.15 20.05
C ASN A 219 6.52 -1.79 21.40
N ASN A 220 7.46 -0.86 21.41
CA ASN A 220 8.13 -0.35 22.60
C ASN A 220 7.76 1.13 22.88
N PHE A 221 6.56 1.56 22.48
CA PHE A 221 6.08 2.93 22.76
C PHE A 221 5.90 3.14 24.26
N SER A 222 6.14 4.37 24.72
CA SER A 222 6.03 4.76 26.12
C SER A 222 5.45 6.16 26.30
N GLY A 223 5.15 6.53 27.54
CA GLY A 223 4.53 7.79 27.90
C GLY A 223 3.01 7.77 27.71
N GLU A 224 2.40 8.95 27.84
CA GLU A 224 0.95 9.11 27.71
C GLU A 224 0.50 9.18 26.25
N ILE A 225 -0.70 8.66 25.99
CA ILE A 225 -1.40 8.86 24.72
C ILE A 225 -1.77 10.33 24.61
N SER A 226 -1.43 10.95 23.47
CA SER A 226 -1.71 12.37 23.28
C SER A 226 -3.20 12.66 23.25
N GLN A 227 -3.63 13.73 23.93
CA GLN A 227 -5.02 14.20 23.93
C GLN A 227 -5.54 14.52 22.52
N THR A 228 -4.67 14.77 21.55
CA THR A 228 -5.05 14.97 20.15
C THR A 228 -5.70 13.74 19.51
N PHE A 229 -5.59 12.55 20.11
CA PHE A 229 -6.33 11.36 19.66
C PHE A 229 -7.85 11.56 19.75
N ALA A 230 -8.32 12.48 20.59
CA ALA A 230 -9.73 12.90 20.62
C ALA A 230 -10.21 13.53 19.29
N ASN A 231 -9.30 13.98 18.43
CA ASN A 231 -9.62 14.53 17.11
C ASN A 231 -9.82 13.43 16.04
N LEU A 232 -9.54 12.16 16.34
CA LEU A 232 -9.71 11.04 15.42
C LEU A 232 -11.18 10.62 15.36
N LEU A 233 -12.04 11.50 14.87
CA LEU A 233 -13.50 11.37 14.95
C LEU A 233 -14.06 10.18 14.16
N GLN A 234 -13.31 9.66 13.18
CA GLN A 234 -13.69 8.49 12.38
C GLN A 234 -13.13 7.16 12.92
N LEU A 235 -12.34 7.19 14.00
CA LEU A 235 -11.64 6.01 14.49
C LEU A 235 -12.63 4.99 15.07
N THR A 236 -12.72 3.82 14.44
CA THR A 236 -13.55 2.70 14.88
C THR A 236 -12.73 1.59 15.52
N GLN A 237 -11.43 1.53 15.21
CA GLN A 237 -10.51 0.52 15.71
C GLN A 237 -9.23 1.18 16.21
N LEU A 238 -8.93 0.96 17.49
CA LEU A 238 -7.69 1.40 18.11
C LEU A 238 -7.06 0.24 18.87
N ASN A 239 -5.86 -0.16 18.47
CA ASN A 239 -5.13 -1.22 19.13
C ASN A 239 -3.76 -0.72 19.61
N LEU A 240 -3.60 -0.64 20.93
CA LEU A 240 -2.41 -0.14 21.61
C LEU A 240 -1.75 -1.19 22.51
N LYS A 241 -2.25 -2.44 22.50
CA LYS A 241 -1.77 -3.51 23.40
C LYS A 241 -0.27 -3.76 23.25
N ASP A 242 0.32 -4.38 24.26
CA ASP A 242 1.71 -4.83 24.20
C ASP A 242 2.68 -3.68 23.86
N ASN A 243 2.53 -2.58 24.61
CA ASN A 243 3.39 -1.40 24.66
C ASN A 243 3.63 -1.00 26.12
N LYS A 244 4.38 0.08 26.34
CA LYS A 244 4.69 0.65 27.67
C LYS A 244 3.98 1.98 27.92
N PHE A 245 2.77 2.13 27.37
CA PHE A 245 1.96 3.33 27.61
C PHE A 245 1.60 3.44 29.09
N GLU A 246 1.55 4.68 29.57
CA GLU A 246 1.18 5.05 30.93
C GLU A 246 0.16 6.20 30.89
N GLY A 247 -0.43 6.57 32.03
CA GLY A 247 -1.47 7.59 32.11
C GLY A 247 -2.88 7.02 32.32
N ARG A 248 -3.87 7.92 32.41
CA ARG A 248 -5.29 7.59 32.64
C ARG A 248 -6.14 7.98 31.44
#